data_AF-F0IKY7-F1
#
_entry.id   AF-F0IKY7-F1
#
_cell.length_a   1.000
_cell.length_b   1.000
_cell.length_c   1.000
_cell.angle_alpha   90.00
_cell.angle_beta   90.00
_cell.angle_gamma   90.00
#
_symmetry.space_group_name_H-M   'P 1'
#
loop_
_entity.id
_entity.type
_entity.pdbx_description
1 polymer ?
#
loop_
_entity_poly.entity_id
_entity_poly.type
_entity_poly.pdbx_seq_one_letter_code
_entity_poly.pdbx_strand_id
1 'polypeptide(L)'
;MAIDWEEILGEEENIADAYDSHVSEYMDIYFDSSDSRNYAVKGEYIIGIWNGEEVRFKRIWGGYEFSEQEITDLLNGKEIRFRYTINKNEQDIIGKLAYLEYKNNSYIGFSPSNWKK
;
A
#
# COMPACT_ATOMS: atom_id res chain seq x y z
N MET A 1 41.05 43.28 8.36
CA MET A 1 39.89 43.59 9.22
C MET A 1 39.11 42.32 9.35
N ALA A 2 38.97 41.83 10.59
CA ALA A 2 38.31 40.57 10.90
C ALA A 2 36.84 40.67 10.51
N ILE A 3 36.32 39.66 9.82
CA ILE A 3 34.88 39.43 9.80
C ILE A 3 34.61 38.59 11.04
N ASP A 4 33.77 39.20 11.86
CA ASP A 4 33.38 38.85 13.21
C ASP A 4 32.58 37.54 13.21
N TRP A 5 32.96 36.58 14.06
CA TRP A 5 32.29 35.27 14.18
C TRP A 5 31.12 35.31 15.20
N GLU A 6 30.75 36.47 15.72
CA GLU A 6 29.61 36.67 16.64
C GLU A 6 28.28 37.02 15.91
N GLU A 7 28.15 36.66 14.64
CA GLU A 7 26.84 36.53 13.95
C GLU A 7 26.47 35.05 13.74
N ILE A 8 27.00 34.19 14.63
CA ILE A 8 26.51 32.84 14.90
C ILE A 8 25.55 32.96 16.08
N LEU A 9 24.28 32.56 15.90
CA LEU A 9 23.19 32.37 16.88
C LEU A 9 22.19 33.53 17.07
N GLY A 10 21.34 33.74 16.06
CA GLY A 10 20.06 34.42 16.23
C GLY A 10 19.02 33.91 15.24
N GLU A 11 17.89 33.42 15.76
CA GLU A 11 16.64 33.08 15.05
C GLU A 11 16.57 31.69 14.39
N GLU A 12 16.49 30.68 15.27
CA GLU A 12 15.55 29.57 15.09
C GLU A 12 14.15 30.16 14.84
N GLU A 13 13.54 29.91 13.68
CA GLU A 13 12.08 29.74 13.47
C GLU A 13 11.71 29.74 11.97
N ASN A 14 12.07 28.69 11.22
CA ASN A 14 11.17 28.13 10.19
C ASN A 14 11.58 26.74 9.69
N ILE A 15 11.69 25.76 10.60
CA ILE A 15 11.91 24.35 10.21
C ILE A 15 10.63 23.67 9.68
N ALA A 16 9.50 24.37 9.55
CA ALA A 16 8.25 23.77 9.05
C ALA A 16 8.16 23.74 7.52
N ASP A 17 8.66 24.77 6.83
CA ASP A 17 8.55 24.88 5.37
C ASP A 17 9.57 24.00 4.61
N ALA A 18 10.67 23.62 5.28
CA ALA A 18 11.65 22.69 4.71
C ALA A 18 11.19 21.22 4.75
N TYR A 19 10.26 20.86 5.64
CA TYR A 19 9.74 19.50 5.74
C TYR A 19 8.75 19.16 4.62
N ASP A 20 8.08 20.15 4.01
CA ASP A 20 7.17 19.90 2.89
C ASP A 20 7.93 19.62 1.58
N SER A 21 9.10 20.24 1.39
CA SER A 21 9.93 19.99 0.20
C SER A 21 10.77 18.71 0.29
N HIS A 22 11.20 18.29 1.49
CA HIS A 22 12.08 17.12 1.63
C HIS A 22 11.34 15.79 1.58
N VAL A 23 10.00 15.79 1.70
CA VAL A 23 9.20 14.55 1.62
C VAL A 23 8.98 14.10 0.18
N SER A 24 8.96 15.00 -0.80
CA SER A 24 8.87 14.61 -2.23
C SER A 24 10.18 14.06 -2.79
N GLU A 25 11.33 14.58 -2.37
CA GLU A 25 12.64 14.10 -2.85
C GLU A 25 12.98 12.70 -2.33
N TYR A 26 12.44 12.32 -1.16
CA TYR A 26 12.62 10.98 -0.58
C TYR A 26 11.68 9.90 -1.14
N MET A 27 10.64 10.28 -1.90
CA MET A 27 9.64 9.32 -2.41
C MET A 27 9.97 8.78 -3.81
N ASP A 28 10.89 9.42 -4.55
CA ASP A 28 11.30 8.97 -5.89
C ASP A 28 12.58 8.09 -5.88
N ILE A 29 13.31 8.02 -4.76
CA ILE A 29 14.58 7.26 -4.64
C ILE A 29 14.55 6.10 -3.62
N TYR A 30 13.39 5.78 -3.03
CA TYR A 30 13.17 4.47 -2.38
C TYR A 30 12.99 3.34 -3.41
N PHE A 31 13.69 3.45 -4.55
CA PHE A 31 14.04 2.35 -5.45
C PHE A 31 15.31 1.70 -4.86
N ASP A 32 15.14 1.00 -3.74
CA ASP A 32 16.17 0.07 -3.29
C ASP A 32 16.31 -1.02 -4.37
N SER A 33 17.53 -1.20 -4.85
CA SER A 33 17.91 -2.07 -5.97
C SER A 33 17.80 -3.57 -5.63
N SER A 34 16.82 -3.96 -4.81
CA SER A 34 16.50 -5.35 -4.46
C SER A 34 15.03 -5.70 -4.67
N ASP A 35 14.15 -4.75 -5.03
CA ASP A 35 12.73 -5.04 -5.20
C ASP A 35 12.40 -5.47 -6.63
N SER A 36 12.57 -6.77 -6.89
CA SER A 36 11.91 -7.48 -8.00
C SER A 36 10.40 -7.60 -7.75
N ARG A 37 9.70 -6.48 -7.46
CA ARG A 37 8.24 -6.49 -7.32
C ARG A 37 7.63 -6.74 -8.69
N ASN A 38 6.87 -7.83 -8.84
CA ASN A 38 6.11 -8.14 -10.06
C ASN A 38 4.77 -7.38 -10.14
N TYR A 39 4.63 -6.25 -9.43
CA TYR A 39 3.41 -5.46 -9.36
C TYR A 39 3.71 -3.97 -9.18
N ALA A 40 2.85 -3.14 -9.77
CA ALA A 40 2.87 -1.69 -9.64
C ALA A 40 1.80 -1.24 -8.64
N VAL A 41 2.17 -0.33 -7.73
CA VAL A 41 1.23 0.30 -6.79
C VAL A 41 0.80 1.64 -7.35
N LYS A 42 -0.51 1.82 -7.57
CA LYS A 42 -1.12 3.06 -8.05
C LYS A 42 -2.11 3.58 -7.00
N GLY A 43 -1.61 4.34 -6.05
CA GLY A 43 -2.39 4.83 -4.90
C GLY A 43 -2.87 3.66 -4.03
N GLU A 44 -4.19 3.51 -3.91
CA GLU A 44 -4.83 2.42 -3.16
C GLU A 44 -5.04 1.14 -4.00
N TYR A 45 -4.63 1.15 -5.28
CA TYR A 45 -4.77 0.02 -6.18
C TYR A 45 -3.42 -0.64 -6.43
N ILE A 46 -3.46 -1.96 -6.56
CA ILE A 46 -2.33 -2.76 -7.00
C ILE A 46 -2.65 -3.27 -8.39
N ILE A 47 -1.68 -3.13 -9.29
CA ILE A 47 -1.70 -3.64 -10.65
C ILE A 47 -0.63 -4.72 -10.73
N GLY A 48 -1.02 -5.95 -11.05
CA GLY A 48 -0.08 -7.07 -11.15
C GLY A 48 -0.57 -8.11 -12.13
N ILE A 49 0.25 -9.12 -12.38
CA ILE A 49 -0.15 -10.25 -13.22
C ILE A 49 -0.75 -11.33 -12.33
N TRP A 50 -2.01 -11.69 -12.57
CA TRP A 50 -2.69 -12.80 -11.93
C TRP A 50 -3.17 -13.77 -12.99
N ASN A 51 -2.80 -15.04 -12.86
CA ASN A 51 -3.13 -16.10 -13.81
C ASN A 51 -2.74 -15.79 -15.29
N GLY A 52 -1.69 -14.98 -15.49
CA GLY A 52 -1.21 -14.56 -16.82
C GLY A 52 -1.92 -13.34 -17.40
N GLU A 53 -2.87 -12.74 -16.68
CA GLU A 53 -3.58 -11.53 -17.10
C GLU A 53 -3.20 -10.35 -16.21
N GLU A 54 -3.15 -9.14 -16.78
CA GLU A 54 -2.98 -7.92 -15.99
C GLU A 54 -4.27 -7.62 -15.25
N VAL A 55 -4.17 -7.58 -13.92
CA VAL A 55 -5.32 -7.36 -13.04
C VAL A 55 -5.06 -6.16 -12.16
N ARG A 56 -6.15 -5.49 -11.81
CA ARG A 56 -6.15 -4.42 -10.82
C ARG A 56 -7.10 -4.74 -9.69
N PHE A 57 -6.65 -4.59 -8.46
CA PHE A 57 -7.50 -4.74 -7.27
C PHE A 57 -7.10 -3.72 -6.21
N LYS A 58 -7.97 -3.51 -5.21
CA LYS A 58 -7.70 -2.60 -4.10
C LYS A 58 -6.77 -3.24 -3.08
N ARG A 59 -5.77 -2.49 -2.61
CA ARG A 59 -4.86 -2.90 -1.53
C ARG A 59 -5.54 -2.89 -0.16
N ILE A 60 -6.65 -2.17 -0.04
CA ILE A 60 -7.44 -2.07 1.19
C ILE A 60 -8.74 -2.84 1.00
N TRP A 61 -9.02 -3.75 1.91
CA TRP A 61 -10.27 -4.50 1.98
C TRP A 61 -10.90 -4.35 3.36
N GLY A 62 -12.12 -3.80 3.42
CA GLY A 62 -12.85 -3.59 4.68
C GLY A 62 -12.20 -2.61 5.67
N GLY A 63 -11.03 -2.05 5.38
CA GLY A 63 -10.22 -1.28 6.34
C GLY A 63 -8.95 -2.00 6.79
N TYR A 64 -8.71 -3.20 6.27
CA TYR A 64 -7.43 -3.89 6.35
C TYR A 64 -6.58 -3.58 5.12
N GLU A 65 -5.31 -3.23 5.31
CA GLU A 65 -4.34 -3.03 4.23
C GLU A 65 -3.47 -4.28 4.07
N PHE A 66 -3.42 -4.81 2.85
CA PHE A 66 -2.61 -5.99 2.56
C PHE A 66 -1.12 -5.66 2.57
N SER A 67 -0.33 -6.52 3.21
CA SER A 67 1.13 -6.49 3.13
C SER A 67 1.61 -7.00 1.78
N GLU A 68 2.83 -6.61 1.40
CA GLU A 68 3.48 -6.99 0.14
C GLU A 68 3.53 -8.50 -0.10
N GLN A 69 3.72 -9.27 0.98
CA GLN A 69 3.72 -10.73 0.94
C GLN A 69 2.34 -11.27 0.57
N GLU A 70 1.29 -10.73 1.19
CA GLU A 70 -0.10 -11.13 0.93
C GLU A 70 -0.52 -10.75 -0.49
N ILE A 71 -0.12 -9.57 -0.96
CA ILE A 71 -0.33 -9.12 -2.34
C ILE A 71 0.30 -10.10 -3.33
N THR A 72 1.54 -10.51 -3.07
CA THR A 72 2.25 -11.46 -3.92
C THR A 72 1.58 -12.83 -3.90
N ASP A 73 1.14 -13.30 -2.73
CA ASP A 73 0.40 -14.57 -2.62
C ASP A 73 -0.95 -14.50 -3.34
N LEU A 74 -1.66 -13.37 -3.24
CA LEU A 74 -2.90 -13.10 -3.97
C LEU A 74 -2.70 -13.14 -5.49
N LEU A 75 -1.66 -12.47 -6.00
CA LEU A 75 -1.28 -12.47 -7.42
C LEU A 75 -0.82 -13.85 -7.93
N ASN A 76 -0.29 -14.69 -7.05
CA ASN A 76 -0.01 -16.10 -7.35
C ASN A 76 -1.27 -16.99 -7.29
N GLY A 77 -2.44 -16.44 -6.95
CA GLY A 77 -3.69 -17.18 -6.82
C GLY A 77 -3.78 -18.04 -5.55
N LYS A 78 -2.93 -17.76 -4.55
CA LYS A 78 -3.01 -18.41 -3.24
C LYS A 78 -4.08 -17.76 -2.37
N GLU A 79 -4.48 -18.51 -1.34
CA GLU A 79 -5.38 -18.04 -0.31
C GLU A 79 -4.57 -17.43 0.84
N ILE A 80 -4.98 -16.23 1.25
CA ILE A 80 -4.37 -15.52 2.39
C ILE A 80 -5.33 -15.56 3.58
N ARG A 81 -4.75 -15.46 4.78
CA ARG A 81 -5.49 -15.38 6.05
C ARG A 81 -4.99 -14.18 6.85
N PHE A 82 -5.91 -13.32 7.26
CA PHE A 82 -5.59 -12.18 8.11
C PHE A 82 -6.68 -11.96 9.15
N ARG A 83 -6.29 -11.38 10.30
CA ARG A 83 -7.23 -11.01 11.34
C ARG A 83 -7.83 -9.65 11.03
N TYR A 84 -9.15 -9.59 11.03
CA TYR A 84 -9.90 -8.37 10.82
C TYR A 84 -10.87 -8.15 11.97
N THR A 85 -10.98 -6.91 12.45
CA THR A 85 -11.86 -6.57 13.58
C THR A 85 -13.18 -6.01 13.06
N ILE A 86 -14.29 -6.70 13.33
CA ILE A 86 -15.65 -6.28 12.98
C ILE A 86 -16.42 -6.03 14.27
N ASN A 87 -16.89 -4.80 14.49
CA ASN A 87 -17.74 -4.45 15.64
C ASN A 87 -17.18 -4.97 16.99
N LYS A 88 -15.89 -4.77 17.24
CA LYS A 88 -15.13 -5.22 18.43
C LYS A 88 -14.91 -6.74 18.56
N ASN A 89 -15.26 -7.51 17.55
CA ASN A 89 -14.93 -8.94 17.49
C ASN A 89 -13.81 -9.15 16.46
N GLU A 90 -12.76 -9.87 16.85
CA GLU A 90 -11.72 -10.32 15.93
C GLU A 90 -12.23 -11.53 15.14
N GLN A 91 -12.10 -11.49 13.83
CA GLN A 91 -12.44 -12.59 12.94
C GLN A 91 -11.29 -12.86 11.98
N ASP A 92 -10.92 -14.14 11.84
CA ASP A 92 -10.00 -14.57 10.80
C ASP A 92 -10.74 -14.60 9.45
N ILE A 93 -10.30 -13.72 8.55
CA ILE A 93 -10.79 -13.67 7.18
C ILE A 93 -9.82 -14.47 6.32
N ILE A 94 -10.39 -15.43 5.59
CA ILE A 94 -9.65 -16.31 4.69
C ILE A 94 -10.24 -16.11 3.30
N GLY A 95 -9.40 -15.84 2.30
CA GLY A 95 -9.86 -15.59 0.94
C GLY A 95 -8.75 -15.46 -0.09
N LYS A 96 -9.15 -15.27 -1.34
CA LYS A 96 -8.25 -15.17 -2.50
C LYS A 96 -8.78 -14.17 -3.52
N LEU A 97 -7.96 -13.85 -4.53
CA LEU A 97 -8.44 -13.12 -5.70
C LEU A 97 -9.44 -13.98 -6.48
N ALA A 98 -10.55 -13.36 -6.86
CA ALA A 98 -11.59 -13.98 -7.66
C ALA A 98 -12.19 -12.96 -8.63
N TYR A 99 -12.82 -13.48 -9.68
CA TYR A 99 -13.68 -12.70 -10.56
C TYR A 99 -14.98 -12.39 -9.83
N LEU A 100 -15.25 -11.09 -9.64
CA LEU A 100 -16.46 -10.56 -9.03
C LEU A 100 -17.26 -9.80 -10.08
N GLU A 101 -18.58 -9.90 -10.03
CA GLU A 101 -19.47 -9.14 -10.92
C GLU A 101 -20.28 -8.15 -10.09
N TYR A 102 -20.25 -6.87 -10.48
CA TYR A 102 -21.09 -5.84 -9.90
C TYR A 102 -21.78 -5.05 -10.99
N LYS A 103 -23.12 -5.08 -10.98
CA LYS A 103 -23.97 -4.37 -11.95
C LYS A 103 -23.50 -4.56 -13.39
N ASN A 104 -23.33 -5.81 -13.82
CA ASN A 104 -22.91 -6.17 -15.18
C ASN A 104 -21.48 -5.73 -15.56
N ASN A 105 -20.65 -5.35 -14.56
CA ASN A 105 -19.23 -5.09 -14.73
C ASN A 105 -18.44 -6.15 -13.96
N SER A 106 -17.62 -6.91 -14.69
CA SER A 106 -16.68 -7.86 -14.09
C SER A 106 -15.43 -7.13 -13.64
N TYR A 107 -15.00 -7.38 -12.41
CA TYR A 107 -13.77 -6.86 -11.84
C TYR A 107 -13.10 -7.94 -11.00
N ILE A 108 -11.80 -7.77 -10.77
CA ILE A 108 -11.02 -8.71 -9.98
C ILE A 108 -10.84 -8.10 -8.60
N GLY A 109 -11.10 -8.90 -7.58
CA GLY A 109 -11.04 -8.42 -6.20
C GLY A 109 -10.87 -9.56 -5.22
N PHE A 110 -10.58 -9.18 -3.98
CA PHE A 110 -10.48 -10.12 -2.89
C PHE A 110 -11.88 -10.64 -2.51
N SER A 111 -12.06 -11.96 -2.60
CA SER A 111 -13.28 -12.64 -2.19
C SER A 111 -13.00 -13.49 -0.95
N PRO A 112 -13.57 -13.14 0.22
CA PRO A 112 -13.46 -13.96 1.42
C PRO A 112 -14.29 -15.25 1.25
N SER A 113 -13.66 -16.41 1.47
CA SER A 113 -14.30 -17.73 1.44
C SER A 113 -15.17 -17.96 2.70
N ASN A 114 -14.72 -17.45 3.84
CA ASN A 114 -15.40 -17.63 5.14
C ASN A 114 -16.41 -16.51 5.47
N TRP A 115 -16.80 -15.67 4.51
CA TRP A 115 -17.76 -14.60 4.76
C TRP A 115 -19.19 -15.14 4.72
N LYS A 116 -19.76 -15.38 5.89
CA LYS A 116 -21.21 -15.60 6.02
C LYS A 116 -21.91 -14.25 6.01
N LYS A 117 -22.71 -14.01 4.97
CA LYS A 117 -23.62 -12.86 4.85
C LYS A 117 -24.81 -13.00 5.79
#